data_AF-A0A0C2XD33-F1
#
_entry.id   AF-A0A0C2XD33-F1
#
_cell.length_a   1.000
_cell.length_b   1.000
_cell.length_c   1.000
_cell.angle_alpha   90.00
_cell.angle_beta   90.00
_cell.angle_gamma   90.00
#
_symmetry.space_group_name_H-M   'P 1'
#
loop_
_entity.id
_entity.type
_entity.pdbx_description
1 polymer ?
#
loop_
_entity_poly.entity_id
_entity_poly.type
_entity_poly.pdbx_seq_one_letter_code
_entity_poly.pdbx_strand_id
1 'polypeptide(L)'
;MASVTGEVRSKSLFRHARQLFSTSSTSEEMGKAKKTRKFAAVKRLLSPKDARLKENKAKQAKLEAEAKEKAVKRLPQVASSLFLSHNTALGPPYRVLVDTNFINFSLQNKLELVSGMMDCLYAKCTPCITDCVMAELEKLGPKYRIALRVARDPRFERLSCTHKGTYADDCLIERVTSHKCYIVATCDKELRRRVRKVPGVPLMYIVKRRYAIERLPDGGAPV
;
A
#
# COMPACT_ATOMS: atom_id res chain seq x y z
N MET A 1 -9.25 38.26 19.19
CA MET A 1 -9.77 38.75 17.89
C MET A 1 -10.71 37.70 17.32
N ALA A 2 -11.98 38.11 17.14
CA ALA A 2 -13.06 37.46 16.39
C ALA A 2 -13.45 36.00 16.70
N SER A 3 -14.35 35.88 17.68
CA SER A 3 -15.47 34.93 17.76
C SER A 3 -16.35 34.90 16.49
N VAL A 4 -16.93 33.75 16.12
CA VAL A 4 -18.39 33.50 16.03
C VAL A 4 -18.64 32.00 15.78
N THR A 5 -19.14 31.30 16.81
CA THR A 5 -19.96 30.09 16.72
C THR A 5 -21.42 30.51 16.85
N GLY A 6 -22.34 29.95 16.06
CA GLY A 6 -23.75 30.33 16.08
C GLY A 6 -24.68 29.22 15.59
N GLU A 7 -25.35 28.58 16.54
CA GLU A 7 -26.28 27.47 16.42
C GLU A 7 -27.68 27.86 15.94
N VAL A 8 -28.30 26.85 15.32
CA VAL A 8 -29.71 26.54 15.10
C VAL A 8 -30.68 27.04 16.20
N ARG A 9 -31.85 27.59 15.83
CA ARG A 9 -33.22 27.09 16.16
C ARG A 9 -34.34 28.15 16.09
N SER A 10 -35.34 27.80 15.29
CA SER A 10 -36.80 27.92 15.51
C SER A 10 -37.33 28.93 16.55
N LYS A 11 -38.17 29.86 16.10
CA LYS A 11 -39.26 30.43 16.92
C LYS A 11 -40.53 30.55 16.07
N SER A 12 -41.37 29.53 16.18
CA SER A 12 -42.83 29.64 16.02
C SER A 12 -43.45 29.94 17.38
N LEU A 13 -44.65 30.52 17.36
CA LEU A 13 -45.59 30.78 18.45
C LEU A 13 -45.42 32.15 19.14
N PHE A 14 -46.36 33.07 18.88
CA PHE A 14 -47.54 33.18 19.73
C PHE A 14 -48.60 34.09 19.08
N ARG A 15 -49.85 33.62 19.09
CA ARG A 15 -51.06 34.40 18.78
C ARG A 15 -51.54 35.06 20.08
N HIS A 16 -52.06 36.30 19.99
CA HIS A 16 -53.25 36.82 20.73
C HIS A 16 -53.48 38.27 20.24
N ALA A 17 -54.56 38.56 19.50
CA ALA A 17 -55.94 38.81 19.93
C ALA A 17 -56.18 40.22 20.51
N ARG A 18 -56.90 41.06 19.74
CA ARG A 18 -57.71 42.27 20.06
C ARG A 18 -57.70 43.19 18.83
N GLN A 19 -58.74 43.91 18.42
CA GLN A 19 -60.07 44.18 18.94
C GLN A 19 -60.90 44.74 17.77
N LEU A 20 -62.21 44.53 17.82
CA LEU A 20 -63.20 45.10 16.90
C LEU A 20 -63.26 46.62 17.01
N PHE A 21 -63.32 47.34 15.87
CA PHE A 21 -64.05 48.60 15.75
C PHE A 21 -64.57 48.76 14.32
N SER A 22 -65.87 49.04 14.23
CA SER A 22 -66.70 49.27 13.06
C SER A 22 -66.44 50.65 12.44
N THR A 23 -66.55 50.77 11.11
CA THR A 23 -67.58 51.57 10.40
C THR A 23 -67.39 51.54 8.88
N SER A 24 -68.45 51.09 8.19
CA SER A 24 -68.93 51.41 6.84
C SER A 24 -67.98 52.00 5.77
N SER A 25 -67.82 51.29 4.65
CA SER A 25 -67.76 51.88 3.31
C SER A 25 -67.93 50.81 2.22
N THR A 26 -68.98 51.00 1.41
CA THR A 26 -69.07 50.71 -0.04
C THR A 26 -68.51 49.38 -0.57
N SER A 27 -69.42 48.63 -1.19
CA SER A 27 -69.17 47.50 -2.07
C SER A 27 -68.17 47.82 -3.18
N GLU A 28 -66.95 47.35 -3.02
CA GLU A 28 -66.06 47.05 -4.14
C GLU A 28 -65.53 45.64 -3.94
N GLU A 29 -65.83 44.73 -4.86
CA GLU A 29 -65.16 43.44 -4.94
C GLU A 29 -63.67 43.69 -5.21
N MET A 30 -62.86 43.78 -4.15
CA MET A 30 -61.41 43.88 -4.26
C MET A 30 -60.86 42.60 -4.91
N GLY A 31 -60.58 42.66 -6.21
CA GLY A 31 -59.85 41.61 -6.93
C GLY A 31 -58.51 41.34 -6.25
N LYS A 32 -58.29 40.10 -5.79
CA LYS A 32 -57.05 39.67 -5.12
C LYS A 32 -55.81 40.06 -5.95
N ALA A 33 -54.81 40.65 -5.29
CA ALA A 33 -53.54 41.01 -5.91
C ALA A 33 -52.93 39.82 -6.70
N LYS A 34 -52.75 40.00 -8.01
CA LYS A 34 -52.23 38.94 -8.89
C LYS A 34 -50.77 38.66 -8.53
N LYS A 35 -50.43 37.40 -8.27
CA LYS A 35 -49.03 36.97 -8.05
C LYS A 35 -48.17 37.41 -9.24
N THR A 36 -47.21 38.28 -8.98
CA THR A 36 -46.29 38.79 -9.99
C THR A 36 -45.40 37.66 -10.51
N ARG A 37 -45.18 37.63 -11.83
CA ARG A 37 -44.32 36.64 -12.46
C ARG A 37 -42.87 36.92 -12.07
N LYS A 38 -42.12 35.86 -11.75
CA LYS A 38 -40.68 35.98 -11.45
C LYS A 38 -39.91 36.29 -12.74
N PHE A 39 -39.02 37.28 -12.70
CA PHE A 39 -38.11 37.58 -13.80
C PHE A 39 -37.12 36.42 -14.01
N ALA A 40 -36.80 36.12 -15.28
CA ALA A 40 -35.87 35.06 -15.70
C ALA A 40 -36.20 33.63 -15.21
N ALA A 41 -37.49 33.28 -15.14
CA ALA A 41 -37.90 31.92 -14.85
C ALA A 41 -37.54 30.96 -16.01
N VAL A 42 -36.47 30.19 -15.84
CA VAL A 42 -36.04 29.14 -16.79
C VAL A 42 -36.69 27.80 -16.47
N LYS A 43 -36.84 26.96 -17.50
CA LYS A 43 -37.30 25.58 -17.34
C LYS A 43 -36.29 24.82 -16.46
N ARG A 44 -36.78 24.05 -15.49
CA ARG A 44 -35.92 23.24 -14.61
C ARG A 44 -35.22 22.17 -15.45
N LEU A 45 -33.91 22.30 -15.62
CA LEU A 45 -33.05 21.31 -16.25
C LEU A 45 -32.32 20.49 -15.19
N LEU A 46 -31.90 19.28 -15.55
CA LEU A 46 -31.12 18.44 -14.66
C LEU A 46 -29.76 19.09 -14.39
N SER A 47 -29.43 19.30 -13.11
CA SER A 47 -28.16 19.91 -12.74
C SER A 47 -27.01 18.90 -12.87
N PRO A 48 -25.79 19.33 -13.24
CA PRO A 48 -24.62 18.44 -13.27
C PRO A 48 -24.20 17.94 -11.87
N LYS A 49 -24.72 18.56 -10.80
CA LYS A 49 -24.48 18.17 -9.40
C LYS A 49 -25.57 17.24 -8.84
N ASP A 50 -26.49 16.78 -9.67
CA ASP A 50 -27.61 15.96 -9.22
C ASP A 50 -27.13 14.60 -8.70
N ALA A 51 -27.64 14.18 -7.54
CA ALA A 51 -27.27 12.93 -6.88
C ALA A 51 -27.74 11.69 -7.67
N ARG A 52 -28.62 11.86 -8.66
CA ARG A 52 -29.10 10.79 -9.53
C ARG A 52 -28.09 10.39 -10.61
N LEU A 53 -27.16 11.27 -10.97
CA LEU A 53 -26.12 11.01 -11.96
C LEU A 53 -25.18 9.89 -11.47
N LYS A 54 -24.89 8.92 -12.34
CA LYS A 54 -24.02 7.76 -12.02
C LYS A 54 -22.62 8.20 -11.58
N GLU A 55 -22.08 9.25 -12.19
CA GLU A 55 -20.77 9.81 -11.85
C GLU A 55 -20.73 10.38 -10.43
N ASN A 56 -21.80 11.06 -10.00
CA ASN A 56 -21.88 11.65 -8.66
C ASN A 56 -22.08 10.57 -7.57
N LYS A 57 -22.85 9.51 -7.86
CA LYS A 57 -22.97 8.34 -6.99
C LYS A 57 -21.65 7.59 -6.84
N ALA A 58 -20.92 7.40 -7.94
CA ALA A 58 -19.60 6.77 -7.91
C ALA A 58 -18.59 7.62 -7.10
N LYS A 59 -18.64 8.95 -7.23
CA LYS A 59 -17.83 9.87 -6.43
C LYS A 59 -18.19 9.79 -4.94
N GLN A 60 -19.48 9.79 -4.60
CA GLN A 60 -19.93 9.64 -3.20
C GLN A 60 -19.53 8.30 -2.60
N ALA A 61 -19.72 7.19 -3.32
CA ALA A 61 -19.31 5.86 -2.85
C ALA A 61 -17.80 5.74 -2.63
N LYS A 62 -16.98 6.34 -3.50
CA LYS A 62 -15.52 6.41 -3.30
C LYS A 62 -15.16 7.24 -2.07
N LEU A 63 -15.78 8.41 -1.91
CA LEU A 63 -15.55 9.28 -0.74
C LEU A 63 -15.96 8.59 0.56
N GLU A 64 -17.07 7.87 0.57
CA GLU A 64 -17.52 7.08 1.72
C GLU A 64 -16.60 5.89 2.01
N ALA A 65 -16.10 5.19 0.98
CA ALA A 65 -15.12 4.11 1.14
C ALA A 65 -13.79 4.65 1.71
N GLU A 66 -13.26 5.74 1.16
CA GLU A 66 -12.05 6.40 1.66
C GLU A 66 -12.25 6.94 3.09
N ALA A 67 -13.43 7.47 3.41
CA ALA A 67 -13.73 7.94 4.77
C ALA A 67 -13.79 6.78 5.77
N LYS A 68 -14.37 5.64 5.38
CA LYS A 68 -14.39 4.41 6.19
C LYS A 68 -12.99 3.83 6.39
N GLU A 69 -12.14 3.86 5.36
CA GLU A 69 -10.74 3.42 5.47
C GLU A 69 -9.92 4.35 6.37
N LYS A 70 -10.08 5.67 6.23
CA LYS A 70 -9.39 6.66 7.08
C LYS A 70 -9.85 6.64 8.53
N ALA A 71 -11.10 6.27 8.80
CA ALA A 71 -11.63 6.15 10.15
C ALA A 71 -10.99 4.99 10.94
N VAL A 72 -10.50 3.95 10.26
CA VAL A 72 -9.85 2.80 10.91
C VAL A 72 -8.33 3.00 10.93
N LYS A 73 -7.80 3.47 12.06
CA LYS A 73 -6.36 3.60 12.28
C LYS A 73 -5.73 2.22 12.53
N ARG A 74 -5.27 1.54 11.47
CA ARG A 74 -4.50 0.28 11.59
C ARG A 74 -3.04 0.60 11.90
N LEU A 75 -2.65 0.49 13.17
CA LEU A 75 -1.25 0.52 13.56
C LEU A 75 -0.67 -0.90 13.44
N PRO A 76 0.35 -1.13 12.61
CA PRO A 76 0.99 -2.44 12.55
C PRO A 76 1.67 -2.73 13.89
N GLN A 77 1.35 -3.86 14.51
CA GLN A 77 2.08 -4.33 15.68
C GLN A 77 3.49 -4.76 15.27
N VAL A 78 4.48 -4.42 16.09
CA VAL A 78 5.87 -4.84 15.86
C VAL A 78 5.96 -6.35 16.13
N ALA A 79 6.60 -7.09 15.22
CA ALA A 79 6.82 -8.53 15.38
C ALA A 79 7.55 -8.86 16.69
N SER A 80 7.05 -9.86 17.41
CA SER A 80 7.59 -10.33 18.69
C SER A 80 9.02 -10.90 18.60
N SER A 81 9.43 -11.33 17.40
CA SER A 81 10.78 -11.86 17.14
C SER A 81 11.87 -10.79 17.12
N LEU A 82 11.50 -9.50 17.18
CA LEU A 82 12.47 -8.41 17.21
C LEU A 82 12.71 -7.95 18.63
N PHE A 83 13.95 -8.14 19.11
CA PHE A 83 14.48 -7.40 20.23
C PHE A 83 15.11 -6.11 19.71
N LEU A 84 14.38 -5.01 19.76
CA LEU A 84 14.74 -3.73 19.14
C LEU A 84 14.95 -3.88 17.62
N SER A 85 16.21 -3.92 17.18
CA SER A 85 16.64 -4.11 15.79
C SER A 85 17.16 -5.51 15.49
N HIS A 86 17.39 -6.33 16.52
CA HIS A 86 17.93 -7.67 16.40
C HIS A 86 16.81 -8.69 16.26
N ASN A 87 16.95 -9.60 15.32
CA ASN A 87 15.96 -10.62 15.03
C ASN A 87 16.44 -11.96 15.58
N THR A 88 15.89 -12.37 16.71
CA THR A 88 16.29 -13.60 17.42
C THR A 88 15.68 -14.86 16.80
N ALA A 89 14.74 -14.72 15.87
CA ALA A 89 14.08 -15.85 15.20
C ALA A 89 14.85 -16.39 13.98
N LEU A 90 15.98 -15.77 13.60
CA LEU A 90 16.80 -16.24 12.50
C LEU A 90 17.75 -17.35 12.97
N GLY A 91 17.27 -18.59 12.91
CA GLY A 91 18.08 -19.78 13.17
C GLY A 91 18.40 -20.57 11.90
N PRO A 92 19.44 -21.41 11.90
CA PRO A 92 19.65 -22.42 10.86
C PRO A 92 18.46 -23.40 10.82
N PRO A 93 17.95 -23.80 9.63
CA PRO A 93 18.41 -23.47 8.29
C PRO A 93 17.96 -22.08 7.81
N TYR A 94 18.90 -21.28 7.29
CA TYR A 94 18.59 -19.95 6.77
C TYR A 94 17.83 -20.02 5.46
N ARG A 95 16.77 -19.23 5.34
CA ARG A 95 16.01 -19.06 4.10
C ARG A 95 16.42 -17.77 3.43
N VAL A 96 16.94 -17.88 2.21
CA VAL A 96 17.51 -16.75 1.47
C VAL A 96 16.63 -16.45 0.26
N LEU A 97 15.95 -15.31 0.26
CA LEU A 97 15.20 -14.84 -0.90
C LEU A 97 16.16 -14.33 -1.98
N VAL A 98 16.09 -14.92 -3.16
CA VAL A 98 16.99 -14.62 -4.28
C VAL A 98 16.31 -13.74 -5.31
N ASP A 99 17.02 -12.68 -5.71
CA ASP A 99 16.65 -11.74 -6.77
C ASP A 99 17.25 -12.15 -8.14
N THR A 100 16.64 -11.72 -9.25
CA THR A 100 17.07 -12.04 -10.63
C THR A 100 18.49 -11.55 -10.90
N ASN A 101 18.78 -10.31 -10.50
CA ASN A 101 20.09 -9.69 -10.65
C ASN A 101 21.17 -10.45 -9.87
N PHE A 102 20.83 -10.95 -8.68
CA PHE A 102 21.78 -11.71 -7.86
C PHE A 102 22.23 -13.01 -8.53
N ILE A 103 21.31 -13.73 -9.20
CA ILE A 103 21.63 -14.93 -9.97
C ILE A 103 22.56 -14.57 -11.14
N ASN A 104 22.26 -13.49 -11.86
CA ASN A 104 23.07 -13.05 -12.99
C ASN A 104 24.50 -12.68 -12.58
N PHE A 105 24.66 -11.92 -11.50
CA PHE A 105 25.97 -11.58 -10.96
C PHE A 105 26.71 -12.79 -10.39
N SER A 106 26.01 -13.77 -9.82
CA SER A 106 26.63 -15.02 -9.34
C SER A 106 27.20 -15.82 -10.50
N LEU A 107 26.47 -15.93 -11.61
CA LEU A 107 26.93 -16.61 -12.83
C LEU A 107 28.12 -15.90 -13.47
N GLN A 108 28.10 -14.56 -13.54
CA GLN A 108 29.22 -13.78 -14.08
C GLN A 108 30.51 -13.98 -13.28
N ASN A 109 30.40 -14.04 -11.96
CA ASN A 109 31.55 -14.26 -11.07
C ASN A 109 31.92 -15.74 -10.87
N LYS A 110 31.21 -16.65 -11.55
CA LYS A 110 31.40 -18.11 -11.46
C LYS A 110 31.26 -18.65 -10.04
N LEU A 111 30.29 -18.12 -9.29
CA LEU A 111 29.97 -18.56 -7.94
C LEU A 111 28.80 -19.54 -7.96
N GLU A 112 28.96 -20.67 -7.26
CA GLU A 112 27.85 -21.58 -7.00
C GLU A 112 26.99 -21.01 -5.87
N LEU A 113 25.70 -20.77 -6.16
CA LEU A 113 24.78 -20.09 -5.24
C LEU A 113 24.68 -20.78 -3.87
N VAL A 114 24.46 -22.10 -3.86
CA VAL A 114 24.24 -22.85 -2.60
C VAL A 114 25.53 -22.92 -1.78
N SER A 115 26.66 -23.31 -2.41
CA SER A 115 27.95 -23.39 -1.72
C SER A 115 28.39 -22.02 -1.20
N GLY A 116 28.32 -20.98 -2.03
CA GLY A 116 28.74 -19.65 -1.62
C GLY A 116 27.89 -19.10 -0.46
N MET A 117 26.59 -19.41 -0.42
CA MET A 117 25.72 -19.04 0.71
C MET A 117 26.12 -19.76 1.99
N MET A 118 26.42 -21.06 1.89
CA MET A 118 26.88 -21.87 3.03
C MET A 118 28.25 -21.38 3.56
N ASP A 119 29.17 -21.02 2.67
CA ASP A 119 30.49 -20.49 3.02
C ASP A 119 30.39 -19.12 3.71
N CYS A 120 29.40 -18.30 3.34
CA CYS A 120 29.18 -16.97 3.92
C CYS A 120 28.48 -17.02 5.28
N LEU A 121 27.51 -17.92 5.45
CA LEU A 121 26.67 -18.02 6.65
C LEU A 121 27.15 -19.09 7.64
N TYR A 122 28.12 -19.92 7.25
CA TYR A 122 28.62 -21.07 8.03
C TYR A 122 27.52 -22.02 8.52
N ALA A 123 26.40 -22.08 7.79
CA ALA A 123 25.20 -22.82 8.18
C ALA A 123 24.45 -23.32 6.94
N LYS A 124 23.53 -24.27 7.15
CA LYS A 124 22.67 -24.78 6.07
C LYS A 124 21.77 -23.66 5.55
N CYS A 125 21.86 -23.39 4.24
CA CYS A 125 21.08 -22.37 3.56
C CYS A 125 20.15 -23.00 2.54
N THR A 126 18.89 -22.57 2.54
CA THR A 126 17.90 -22.94 1.52
C THR A 126 17.59 -21.69 0.71
N PRO A 127 18.03 -21.61 -0.55
CA PRO A 127 17.68 -20.48 -1.40
C PRO A 127 16.21 -20.62 -1.83
N CYS A 128 15.48 -19.52 -1.71
CA CYS A 128 14.07 -19.43 -2.03
C CYS A 128 13.87 -18.46 -3.20
N ILE A 129 13.11 -18.88 -4.20
CA ILE A 129 12.78 -18.06 -5.38
C ILE A 129 11.27 -17.84 -5.40
N THR A 130 10.86 -16.59 -5.62
CA THR A 130 9.45 -16.25 -5.77
C THR A 130 8.98 -16.43 -7.22
N ASP A 131 7.69 -16.69 -7.41
CA ASP A 131 7.10 -16.82 -8.75
C ASP A 131 7.34 -15.58 -9.63
N CYS A 132 7.43 -14.40 -9.03
CA CYS A 132 7.63 -13.15 -9.75
C CYS A 132 9.06 -13.00 -10.28
N VAL A 133 10.06 -13.42 -9.48
CA VAL A 133 11.46 -13.49 -9.91
C VAL A 133 11.61 -14.50 -11.05
N MET A 134 10.90 -15.64 -10.97
CA MET A 134 10.85 -16.59 -12.08
C MET A 134 10.24 -15.99 -13.35
N ALA A 135 9.12 -15.29 -13.22
CA ALA A 135 8.46 -14.63 -14.35
C ALA A 135 9.33 -13.53 -14.97
N GLU A 136 10.11 -12.79 -14.17
CA GLU A 136 11.08 -11.82 -14.66
C GLU A 136 12.23 -12.48 -15.43
N LEU A 137 12.78 -13.60 -14.92
CA LEU A 137 13.81 -14.36 -15.64
C LEU A 137 13.30 -14.89 -16.98
N GLU A 138 12.04 -15.31 -17.06
CA GLU A 138 11.42 -15.76 -18.31
C GLU A 138 11.24 -14.60 -19.31
N LYS A 139 10.93 -13.39 -18.85
CA LYS A 139 10.81 -12.19 -19.68
C LYS A 139 12.14 -11.69 -20.25
N LEU A 140 13.24 -11.85 -19.50
CA LEU A 140 14.57 -11.42 -19.94
C LEU A 140 15.11 -12.23 -21.14
N GLY A 141 14.45 -13.33 -21.49
CA GLY A 141 14.63 -14.03 -22.76
C GLY A 141 15.82 -15.01 -22.79
N PRO A 142 16.25 -15.46 -23.99
CA PRO A 142 17.16 -16.59 -24.14
C PRO A 142 18.59 -16.32 -23.64
N LYS A 143 18.98 -15.04 -23.49
CA LYS A 143 20.29 -14.65 -22.93
C LYS A 143 20.48 -15.17 -21.50
N TYR A 144 19.40 -15.30 -20.74
CA TYR A 144 19.40 -15.73 -19.34
C TYR A 144 18.94 -17.18 -19.15
N ARG A 145 19.00 -18.00 -20.21
CA ARG A 145 18.60 -19.43 -20.16
C ARG A 145 19.37 -20.24 -19.12
N ILE A 146 20.64 -19.89 -18.88
CA ILE A 146 21.47 -20.53 -17.86
C ILE A 146 20.95 -20.18 -16.46
N ALA A 147 20.64 -18.91 -16.21
CA ALA A 147 20.04 -18.46 -14.95
C ALA A 147 18.69 -19.14 -14.67
N LEU A 148 17.87 -19.29 -15.71
CA LEU A 148 16.58 -19.98 -15.62
C LEU A 148 16.73 -21.48 -15.30
N ARG A 149 17.77 -22.15 -15.83
CA ARG A 149 18.06 -23.56 -15.45
C ARG A 149 18.46 -23.67 -13.99
N VAL A 150 19.38 -22.82 -13.54
CA VAL A 150 19.84 -22.79 -12.15
C VAL A 150 18.68 -22.49 -11.19
N ALA A 151 17.82 -21.52 -11.52
CA ALA A 151 16.65 -21.20 -10.73
C ALA A 151 15.66 -22.37 -10.61
N ARG A 152 15.62 -23.28 -11.59
CA ARG A 152 14.72 -24.44 -11.61
C ARG A 152 15.28 -25.65 -10.86
N ASP A 153 16.51 -25.59 -10.34
CA ASP A 153 17.13 -26.69 -9.62
C ASP A 153 16.33 -27.06 -8.35
N PRO A 154 16.27 -28.35 -7.98
CA PRO A 154 15.48 -28.83 -6.84
C PRO A 154 16.02 -28.38 -5.47
N ARG A 155 17.25 -27.83 -5.44
CA ARG A 155 17.84 -27.23 -4.24
C ARG A 155 17.16 -25.90 -3.88
N PHE A 156 16.45 -25.26 -4.81
CA PHE A 156 15.72 -24.02 -4.58
C PHE A 156 14.29 -24.30 -4.16
N GLU A 157 13.86 -23.67 -3.09
CA GLU A 157 12.47 -23.66 -2.66
C GLU A 157 11.69 -22.63 -3.48
N ARG A 158 10.58 -23.04 -4.09
CA ARG A 158 9.70 -22.12 -4.82
C ARG A 158 8.62 -21.57 -3.90
N LEU A 159 8.51 -20.26 -3.84
CA LEU A 159 7.53 -19.55 -3.03
C LEU A 159 6.46 -18.94 -3.91
N SER A 160 5.21 -19.35 -3.67
CA SER A 160 4.07 -18.83 -4.43
C SER A 160 3.72 -17.39 -4.05
N CYS A 161 3.37 -16.60 -5.05
CA CYS A 161 2.99 -15.19 -4.89
C CYS A 161 1.49 -14.97 -5.06
N THR A 162 0.88 -14.13 -4.22
CA THR A 162 -0.57 -13.85 -4.22
C THR A 162 -0.94 -12.48 -4.78
N HIS A 163 -0.01 -11.76 -5.40
CA HIS A 163 -0.26 -10.42 -5.96
C HIS A 163 -0.44 -10.46 -7.48
N LYS A 164 -1.13 -9.45 -8.01
CA LYS A 164 -1.32 -9.27 -9.45
C LYS A 164 -0.18 -8.43 -10.01
N GLY A 165 0.55 -8.97 -10.99
CA GLY A 165 1.69 -8.31 -11.62
C GLY A 165 3.00 -9.06 -11.35
N THR A 166 4.08 -8.58 -11.96
CA THR A 166 5.40 -9.23 -11.90
C THR A 166 6.46 -8.23 -11.45
N TYR A 167 6.18 -7.44 -10.41
CA TYR A 167 7.18 -6.55 -9.80
C TYR A 167 7.84 -7.31 -8.64
N ALA A 168 9.02 -7.89 -8.87
CA ALA A 168 9.70 -8.68 -7.85
C ALA A 168 10.13 -7.86 -6.65
N ASP A 169 10.59 -6.62 -6.85
CA ASP A 169 11.06 -5.75 -5.76
C ASP A 169 9.99 -5.54 -4.68
N ASP A 170 8.77 -5.19 -5.11
CA ASP A 170 7.65 -4.95 -4.20
C ASP A 170 7.22 -6.24 -3.52
N CYS A 171 7.19 -7.36 -4.26
CA CYS A 171 6.92 -8.67 -3.69
C CYS A 171 7.92 -9.04 -2.59
N LEU A 172 9.22 -8.84 -2.84
CA LEU A 172 10.27 -9.19 -1.88
C LEU A 172 10.13 -8.35 -0.62
N ILE A 173 9.87 -7.05 -0.76
CA ILE A 173 9.72 -6.15 0.39
C ILE A 173 8.46 -6.47 1.19
N GLU A 174 7.32 -6.70 0.53
CA GLU A 174 6.08 -7.04 1.20
C GLU A 174 6.21 -8.36 1.97
N ARG A 175 6.85 -9.37 1.36
CA ARG A 175 7.10 -10.67 1.99
C ARG A 175 8.00 -10.54 3.21
N VAL A 176 9.10 -9.81 3.10
CA VAL A 176 10.07 -9.59 4.17
C VAL A 176 9.50 -8.74 5.31
N THR A 177 8.63 -7.77 4.97
CA THR A 177 7.94 -6.94 5.96
C THR A 177 6.94 -7.76 6.76
N SER A 178 6.21 -8.65 6.09
CA SER A 178 5.22 -9.54 6.71
C SER A 178 5.88 -10.65 7.52
N HIS A 179 6.92 -11.26 6.96
CA HIS A 179 7.64 -12.38 7.56
C HIS A 179 9.12 -12.05 7.62
N LYS A 180 9.60 -11.75 8.82
CA LYS A 180 11.00 -11.38 9.06
C LYS A 180 11.91 -12.61 9.19
N CYS A 181 11.55 -13.75 8.62
CA CYS A 181 12.33 -15.01 8.69
C CYS A 181 13.20 -15.26 7.46
N TYR A 182 13.48 -14.22 6.67
CA TYR A 182 14.23 -14.32 5.41
C TYR A 182 15.46 -13.42 5.41
N ILE A 183 16.51 -13.89 4.76
CA ILE A 183 17.67 -13.10 4.34
C ILE A 183 17.41 -12.69 2.89
N VAL A 184 17.69 -11.44 2.52
CA VAL A 184 17.50 -10.97 1.14
C VAL A 184 18.83 -10.95 0.40
N ALA A 185 18.93 -11.67 -0.71
CA ALA A 185 20.09 -11.68 -1.60
C ALA A 185 19.82 -10.79 -2.82
N THR A 186 20.40 -9.59 -2.82
CA THR A 186 20.26 -8.65 -3.94
C THR A 186 21.52 -7.80 -4.13
N CYS A 187 21.80 -7.47 -5.39
CA CYS A 187 22.85 -6.55 -5.78
C CYS A 187 22.31 -5.16 -6.15
N ASP A 188 20.99 -4.97 -6.21
CA ASP A 188 20.41 -3.70 -6.65
C ASP A 188 20.54 -2.62 -5.56
N LYS A 189 21.02 -1.44 -5.94
CA LYS A 189 21.19 -0.30 -5.05
C LYS A 189 19.85 0.21 -4.50
N GLU A 190 18.79 0.19 -5.29
CA GLU A 190 17.47 0.69 -4.88
C GLU A 190 16.79 -0.28 -3.91
N LEU A 191 16.72 -1.57 -4.27
CA LEU A 191 16.16 -2.61 -3.40
C LEU A 191 16.93 -2.68 -2.07
N ARG A 192 18.26 -2.59 -2.10
CA ARG A 192 19.08 -2.52 -0.86
C ARG A 192 18.72 -1.34 0.03
N ARG A 193 18.47 -0.15 -0.54
CA ARG A 193 18.04 1.01 0.25
C ARG A 193 16.66 0.79 0.88
N ARG A 194 15.73 0.14 0.17
CA ARG A 194 14.39 -0.17 0.69
C ARG A 194 14.46 -1.22 1.81
N VAL A 195 15.21 -2.31 1.61
CA VAL A 195 15.37 -3.38 2.62
C VAL A 195 16.06 -2.86 3.90
N ARG A 196 17.03 -1.95 3.79
CA ARG A 196 17.68 -1.34 4.98
C ARG A 196 16.74 -0.55 5.89
N LYS A 197 15.59 -0.09 5.38
CA LYS A 197 14.56 0.58 6.18
C LYS A 197 13.78 -0.42 7.05
N VAL A 198 13.75 -1.70 6.67
CA VAL A 198 13.10 -2.76 7.44
C VAL A 198 14.09 -3.26 8.50
N PRO A 199 13.77 -3.14 9.81
CA PRO A 199 14.64 -3.64 10.87
C PRO A 199 14.60 -5.17 10.96
N GLY A 200 15.72 -5.79 11.34
CA GLY A 200 15.83 -7.22 11.60
C GLY A 200 15.99 -8.12 10.37
N VAL A 201 16.22 -7.53 9.18
CA VAL A 201 16.38 -8.28 7.93
C VAL A 201 17.84 -8.20 7.47
N PRO A 202 18.57 -9.33 7.43
CA PRO A 202 19.92 -9.37 6.89
C PRO A 202 19.92 -9.25 5.36
N LEU A 203 20.98 -8.65 4.83
CA LEU A 203 21.14 -8.43 3.40
C LEU A 203 22.43 -9.06 2.90
N MET A 204 22.33 -9.96 1.94
CA MET A 204 23.48 -10.57 1.28
C MET A 204 23.69 -9.94 -0.10
N TYR A 205 24.94 -9.62 -0.41
CA TYR A 205 25.35 -9.03 -1.67
C TYR A 205 26.69 -9.61 -2.13
N ILE A 206 27.01 -9.43 -3.41
CA ILE A 206 28.24 -9.95 -4.00
C ILE A 206 29.32 -8.87 -3.97
N VAL A 207 30.49 -9.20 -3.46
CA VAL A 207 31.69 -8.35 -3.54
C VAL A 207 32.81 -9.14 -4.18
N LYS A 208 33.27 -8.69 -5.35
CA LYS A 208 34.29 -9.39 -6.14
C LYS A 208 33.86 -10.84 -6.43
N ARG A 209 34.48 -11.82 -5.76
CA ARG A 209 34.23 -13.26 -5.91
C ARG A 209 33.77 -13.92 -4.60
N ARG A 210 33.17 -13.18 -3.68
CA ARG A 210 32.64 -13.69 -2.41
C ARG A 210 31.28 -13.08 -2.12
N TYR A 211 30.45 -13.81 -1.38
CA TYR A 211 29.25 -13.25 -0.79
C TYR A 211 29.62 -12.57 0.53
N ALA A 212 29.04 -11.39 0.74
CA ALA A 212 29.16 -10.62 1.95
C ALA A 212 27.77 -10.41 2.52
N ILE A 213 27.66 -10.40 3.84
CA ILE A 213 26.41 -10.17 4.55
C ILE A 213 26.48 -8.88 5.36
N GLU A 214 25.40 -8.11 5.32
CA GLU A 214 25.16 -6.91 6.12
C GLU A 214 24.10 -7.25 7.18
N ARG A 215 24.27 -6.73 8.40
CA ARG A 215 23.28 -6.77 9.51
C ARG A 215 22.94 -8.16 10.06
N LEU A 216 23.86 -9.12 10.02
CA LEU A 216 23.72 -10.35 10.80
C LEU A 216 24.40 -10.16 12.17
N PRO A 217 23.69 -10.30 13.31
CA PRO A 217 24.27 -10.06 14.64
C PRO A 217 25.31 -11.11 15.05
N ASP A 218 25.18 -12.36 14.59
CA ASP A 218 26.06 -13.49 14.98
C ASP A 218 27.04 -13.93 13.87
N GLY A 219 26.91 -13.38 12.66
CA GLY A 219 27.76 -13.74 11.53
C GLY A 219 28.79 -12.66 11.26
N GLY A 220 29.99 -12.85 11.82
CA GLY A 220 31.15 -12.00 11.56
C GLY A 220 31.41 -11.89 10.06
N ALA A 221 31.27 -10.67 9.53
CA ALA A 221 31.82 -10.36 8.23
C ALA A 221 33.34 -10.57 8.28
N PRO A 222 33.94 -11.33 7.36
CA PRO A 222 35.37 -11.18 7.13
C PRO A 222 35.57 -9.79 6.51
N VAL A 223 36.18 -8.90 7.30
CA VAL A 223 36.78 -7.64 6.80
C VAL A 223 37.89 -7.93 5.80
#